data_AF-A0A7G8X1L9-F1
#
_entry.id   AF-A0A7G8X1L9-F1
#
_cell.length_a   1.000
_cell.length_b   1.000
_cell.length_c   1.000
_cell.angle_alpha   90.00
_cell.angle_beta   90.00
_cell.angle_gamma   90.00
#
_symmetry.space_group_name_H-M   'P 1'
#
loop_
_entity.id
_entity.type
_entity.pdbx_description
1 polymer ?
#
loop_
_entity_poly.entity_id
_entity_poly.type
_entity_poly.pdbx_seq_one_letter_code
_entity_poly.pdbx_strand_id
1 'polypeptide(L)'
;MNPQRKRMIISEIKYWKQNKLLPEHYCDFLITLYAQGQDEKEVKATEAILVKEKKKLERKIVLMTILAIIVSGGMFVFTQYPGWTLTLTAVVLFSFLLLTMRKSMIQMGIAPILYILASLMLLLMSLKLWVVFFDGHTMLLIGLLMLNCALWLFAGRMLKLQYFTISGAAGLLLIIVFLLVSF
;
A
#
# COMPACT_ATOMS: atom_id res chain seq x y z
N MET A 1 36.54 6.83 30.56
CA MET A 1 35.07 6.75 30.64
C MET A 1 34.67 5.27 30.68
N ASN A 2 33.70 4.87 31.51
CA ASN A 2 33.33 3.45 31.65
C ASN A 2 32.64 2.96 30.36
N PRO A 3 33.14 1.91 29.68
CA PRO A 3 32.63 1.46 28.38
C PRO A 3 31.15 1.05 28.39
N GLN A 4 30.64 0.59 29.53
CA GLN A 4 29.21 0.25 29.68
C GLN A 4 28.31 1.49 29.62
N ARG A 5 28.72 2.61 30.23
CA ARG A 5 27.97 3.88 30.18
C ARG A 5 27.97 4.48 28.78
N LYS A 6 29.09 4.36 28.05
CA LYS A 6 29.17 4.78 26.63
C LYS A 6 28.16 4.03 25.75
N ARG A 7 28.06 2.70 25.89
CA ARG A 7 27.10 1.88 25.13
C ARG A 7 25.65 2.24 25.45
N MET A 8 25.34 2.50 26.72
CA MET A 8 24.02 2.94 27.16
C MET A 8 23.63 4.28 26.50
N ILE A 9 24.51 5.28 26.51
CA ILE A 9 24.27 6.59 25.88
C ILE A 9 24.04 6.45 24.37
N ILE A 10 24.83 5.63 23.67
CA ILE A 10 24.65 5.38 22.24
C ILE A 10 23.29 4.71 21.95
N SER A 11 22.85 3.81 22.82
CA SER A 11 21.55 3.13 22.66
C SER A 11 20.36 4.09 22.83
N GLU A 12 20.46 5.06 23.73
CA GLU A 12 19.44 6.11 23.92
C GLU A 12 19.39 7.07 22.73
N ILE A 13 20.54 7.49 22.20
CA ILE A 13 20.59 8.37 21.02
C ILE A 13 19.97 7.67 19.78
N LYS A 14 20.18 6.35 19.63
CA LYS A 14 19.50 5.56 18.59
C LYS A 14 17.98 5.51 18.78
N TYR A 15 17.51 5.41 20.02
CA TYR A 15 16.09 5.47 20.33
C TYR A 15 15.49 6.84 19.98
N TRP A 16 16.21 7.93 20.21
CA TRP A 16 15.78 9.28 19.81
C TRP A 16 15.73 9.46 18.29
N LYS A 17 16.68 8.89 17.54
CA LYS A 17 16.70 8.88 16.07
C LYS A 17 15.50 8.11 15.48
N GLN A 18 15.19 6.92 16.01
CA GLN A 18 14.06 6.11 15.53
C GLN A 18 12.70 6.78 15.79
N ASN A 19 12.54 7.46 16.94
CA ASN A 19 11.30 8.13 17.31
C ASN A 19 11.21 9.59 16.84
N LYS A 20 12.18 10.07 16.04
CA LYS A 20 12.28 11.47 15.57
C LYS A 20 12.20 12.53 16.70
N LEU A 21 12.70 12.19 17.88
CA LEU A 21 12.76 13.11 19.03
C LEU A 21 13.83 14.20 18.82
N LEU A 22 14.86 13.89 18.04
CA LEU A 22 15.90 14.83 17.61
C LEU A 22 16.08 14.74 16.07
N PRO A 23 16.48 15.84 15.41
CA PRO A 23 16.82 15.82 13.99
C PRO A 23 18.01 14.89 13.71
N GLU A 24 17.95 14.13 12.61
CA GLU A 24 18.92 13.05 12.31
C GLU A 24 20.39 13.52 12.32
N HIS A 25 20.66 14.72 11.83
CA HIS A 25 22.00 15.30 11.78
C HIS A 25 22.66 15.45 13.18
N TYR A 26 21.87 15.74 14.22
CA TYR A 26 22.39 15.88 15.58
C TYR A 26 22.65 14.54 16.26
N CYS A 27 21.79 13.55 16.01
CA CYS A 27 22.01 12.19 16.48
C CYS A 27 23.29 11.61 15.86
N ASP A 28 23.53 11.85 14.57
CA ASP A 28 24.74 11.38 13.89
C ASP A 28 25.99 12.05 14.43
N PHE A 29 25.95 13.36 14.68
CA PHE A 29 27.05 14.07 15.34
C PHE A 29 27.37 13.50 16.73
N LEU A 30 26.36 13.30 17.58
CA LEU A 30 26.54 12.74 18.94
C LEU A 30 27.06 11.30 18.89
N ILE A 31 26.53 10.47 17.99
CA ILE A 31 26.99 9.08 17.82
C ILE A 31 28.46 9.08 17.39
N THR A 32 28.86 9.88 16.40
CA THR A 32 30.27 9.97 15.98
C THR A 32 31.18 10.46 17.10
N LEU A 33 30.73 11.46 17.88
CA LEU A 33 31.48 12.00 19.02
C LEU A 33 31.71 10.96 20.11
N TYR A 34 30.68 10.20 20.47
CA TYR A 34 30.78 9.16 21.51
C TYR A 34 31.40 7.86 20.98
N ALA A 35 31.21 7.50 19.71
CA ALA A 35 31.71 6.27 19.09
C ALA A 35 33.23 6.28 18.89
N GLN A 36 33.87 7.45 18.76
CA GLN A 36 35.33 7.59 18.58
C GLN A 36 35.90 6.64 17.50
N GLY A 37 35.15 6.39 16.42
CA GLY A 37 35.57 5.53 15.31
C GLY A 37 35.50 4.01 15.53
N GLN A 38 35.20 3.51 16.74
CA GLN A 38 35.11 2.06 17.01
C GLN A 38 33.71 1.47 16.75
N ASP A 39 32.65 2.21 17.09
CA ASP A 39 31.27 1.76 16.91
C ASP A 39 30.67 2.18 15.54
N GLU A 40 31.38 3.01 14.76
CA GLU A 40 30.91 3.45 13.44
C GLU A 40 30.73 2.30 12.47
N LYS A 41 31.51 1.21 12.59
CA LYS A 41 31.37 0.04 11.72
C LYS A 41 30.07 -0.71 11.96
N GLU A 42 29.66 -0.85 13.22
CA GLU A 42 28.38 -1.50 13.57
C GLU A 42 27.18 -0.60 13.25
N VAL A 43 27.30 0.72 13.45
CA VAL A 43 26.24 1.69 13.09
C VAL A 43 26.08 1.76 11.57
N LYS A 44 27.16 1.92 10.81
CA LYS A 44 27.13 1.94 9.34
C LYS A 44 26.69 0.61 8.75
N ALA A 45 27.07 -0.53 9.35
CA ALA A 45 26.58 -1.84 8.90
C ALA A 45 25.07 -2.00 9.15
N THR A 46 24.57 -1.59 10.31
CA THR A 46 23.14 -1.66 10.63
C THR A 46 22.34 -0.73 9.71
N GLU A 47 22.80 0.50 9.49
CA GLU A 47 22.16 1.45 8.58
C GLU A 47 22.24 0.98 7.12
N ALA A 48 23.37 0.43 6.67
CA ALA A 48 23.50 -0.13 5.33
C ALA A 48 22.57 -1.34 5.11
N ILE A 49 22.39 -2.20 6.11
CA ILE A 49 21.45 -3.33 6.06
C ILE A 49 20.00 -2.80 6.00
N LEU A 50 19.64 -1.81 6.82
CA LEU A 50 18.30 -1.20 6.81
C LEU A 50 17.99 -0.49 5.48
N VAL A 51 18.94 0.27 4.93
CA VAL A 51 18.79 0.94 3.62
C VAL A 51 18.68 -0.09 2.49
N LYS A 52 19.43 -1.20 2.56
CA LYS A 52 19.36 -2.27 1.58
C LYS A 52 18.03 -3.02 1.62
N GLU A 53 17.50 -3.29 2.81
CA GLU A 53 16.16 -3.89 2.98
C GLU A 53 15.05 -2.94 2.52
N LYS A 54 15.14 -1.63 2.81
CA LYS A 54 14.22 -0.61 2.28
C LYS A 54 14.23 -0.58 0.75
N LYS A 55 15.42 -0.50 0.13
CA LYS A 55 15.56 -0.47 -1.34
C LYS A 55 15.10 -1.77 -2.01
N LYS A 56 15.27 -2.92 -1.34
CA LYS A 56 14.76 -4.22 -1.81
C LYS A 56 13.23 -4.27 -1.75
N LEU A 57 12.64 -3.71 -0.70
CA LEU A 57 11.20 -3.61 -0.53
C LEU A 57 10.57 -2.65 -1.54
N GLU A 58 11.15 -1.46 -1.74
CA GLU A 58 10.75 -0.50 -2.77
C GLU A 58 10.83 -1.12 -4.17
N ARG A 59 11.93 -1.82 -4.50
CA ARG A 59 12.03 -2.54 -5.78
C ARG A 59 10.94 -3.58 -5.94
N LYS A 60 10.61 -4.32 -4.87
CA LYS A 60 9.53 -5.32 -4.90
C LYS A 60 8.17 -4.66 -5.11
N ILE A 61 7.92 -3.50 -4.50
CA ILE A 61 6.69 -2.72 -4.69
C ILE A 61 6.59 -2.24 -6.14
N VAL A 62 7.63 -1.58 -6.66
CA VAL A 62 7.67 -1.08 -8.04
C VAL A 62 7.38 -2.20 -9.04
N LEU A 63 8.04 -3.35 -8.89
CA LEU A 63 7.81 -4.53 -9.72
C LEU A 63 6.34 -5.00 -9.65
N MET A 64 5.76 -5.03 -8.45
CA MET A 64 4.36 -5.43 -8.24
C MET A 64 3.36 -4.42 -8.82
N THR A 65 3.62 -3.11 -8.74
CA THR A 65 2.80 -2.09 -9.42
C THR A 65 2.85 -2.23 -10.94
N ILE A 66 4.03 -2.48 -11.51
CA ILE A 66 4.18 -2.73 -12.96
C ILE A 66 3.40 -3.99 -13.35
N LEU A 67 3.52 -5.06 -12.56
CA LEU A 67 2.74 -6.29 -12.78
C LEU A 67 1.24 -6.03 -12.72
N ALA A 68 0.76 -5.23 -11.77
CA ALA A 68 -0.65 -4.88 -11.67
C ALA A 68 -1.13 -4.14 -12.93
N ILE A 69 -0.37 -3.15 -13.42
CA ILE A 69 -0.70 -2.43 -14.65
C ILE A 69 -0.75 -3.37 -15.86
N ILE A 70 0.22 -4.28 -15.99
CA ILE A 70 0.27 -5.26 -17.07
C ILE A 70 -0.94 -6.20 -17.01
N VAL A 71 -1.29 -6.70 -15.82
CA VAL A 71 -2.43 -7.60 -15.64
C VAL A 71 -3.74 -6.87 -15.94
N SER A 72 -3.91 -5.63 -15.45
CA SER A 72 -5.08 -4.79 -15.77
C SER A 72 -5.20 -4.49 -17.26
N GLY A 73 -4.11 -4.19 -17.96
CA GLY A 73 -4.12 -4.01 -19.41
C GLY A 73 -4.42 -5.32 -20.16
N GLY A 74 -3.82 -6.41 -19.70
CA GLY A 74 -4.04 -7.76 -20.25
C GLY A 74 -5.48 -8.24 -20.10
N MET A 75 -6.19 -7.80 -19.06
CA MET A 75 -7.62 -8.08 -18.91
C MET A 75 -8.44 -7.55 -20.09
N PHE A 76 -8.05 -6.44 -20.72
CA PHE A 76 -8.81 -5.86 -21.84
C PHE A 76 -8.40 -6.42 -23.21
N VAL A 77 -7.13 -6.85 -23.34
CA VAL A 77 -6.59 -7.40 -24.60
C VAL A 77 -6.99 -8.88 -24.79
N PHE A 78 -6.95 -9.68 -23.72
CA PHE A 78 -7.28 -11.11 -23.78
C PHE A 78 -8.75 -11.33 -23.42
N THR A 79 -9.63 -11.01 -24.36
CA THR A 79 -11.09 -11.26 -24.25
C THR A 79 -11.46 -12.73 -24.48
N GLN A 80 -10.60 -13.50 -25.16
CA GLN A 80 -10.88 -14.89 -25.55
C GLN A 80 -10.89 -15.90 -24.39
N TYR A 81 -10.20 -15.61 -23.28
CA TYR A 81 -10.16 -16.49 -22.09
C TYR A 81 -10.45 -15.70 -20.81
N PRO A 82 -11.73 -15.35 -20.56
CA PRO A 82 -12.08 -14.48 -19.45
C PRO A 82 -11.77 -15.12 -18.09
N GLY A 83 -11.92 -16.44 -17.93
CA GLY A 83 -11.64 -17.15 -16.68
C GLY A 83 -10.18 -17.03 -16.21
N TRP A 84 -9.21 -17.22 -17.12
CA TRP A 84 -7.78 -17.17 -16.78
C TRP A 84 -7.33 -15.77 -16.36
N THR A 85 -7.82 -14.74 -17.04
CA THR A 85 -7.51 -13.35 -16.69
C THR A 85 -8.14 -12.92 -15.36
N LEU A 86 -9.33 -13.45 -15.02
CA LEU A 86 -10.00 -13.20 -13.75
C LEU A 86 -9.23 -13.83 -12.57
N THR A 87 -8.82 -15.09 -12.71
CA THR A 87 -8.08 -15.81 -11.66
C THR A 87 -6.71 -15.17 -11.40
N LEU A 88 -5.99 -14.78 -12.45
CA LEU A 88 -4.72 -14.05 -12.31
C LEU A 88 -4.89 -12.72 -11.55
N THR A 89 -5.94 -11.97 -11.87
CA THR A 89 -6.22 -10.69 -11.19
C THR A 89 -6.55 -10.90 -9.71
N ALA A 90 -7.32 -11.94 -9.38
CA ALA A 90 -7.63 -12.32 -8.00
C ALA A 90 -6.39 -12.69 -7.19
N VAL A 91 -5.46 -13.46 -7.78
CA VAL A 91 -4.19 -13.85 -7.13
C VAL A 91 -3.31 -12.63 -6.85
N VAL A 92 -3.25 -11.68 -7.78
CA VAL A 92 -2.50 -10.42 -7.61
C VAL A 92 -3.13 -9.55 -6.51
N LEU A 93 -4.46 -9.41 -6.50
CA LEU A 93 -5.20 -8.70 -5.45
C LEU A 93 -4.93 -9.29 -4.06
N PHE A 94 -5.02 -10.62 -3.93
CA PHE A 94 -4.77 -11.31 -2.66
C PHE A 94 -3.32 -11.11 -2.19
N SER A 95 -2.36 -11.20 -3.11
CA SER A 95 -0.95 -10.91 -2.83
C SER A 95 -0.75 -9.48 -2.31
N PHE A 96 -1.49 -8.51 -2.84
CA PHE A 96 -1.46 -7.12 -2.41
C PHE A 96 -1.99 -6.96 -0.98
N LEU A 97 -3.13 -7.58 -0.67
CA LEU A 97 -3.71 -7.57 0.67
C LEU A 97 -2.75 -8.20 1.70
N LEU A 98 -2.14 -9.34 1.39
CA LEU A 98 -1.13 -9.95 2.26
C LEU A 98 0.08 -9.05 2.51
N LEU A 99 0.55 -8.33 1.48
CA LEU A 99 1.65 -7.37 1.63
C LEU A 99 1.26 -6.19 2.54
N THR A 100 0.02 -5.70 2.47
CA THR A 100 -0.45 -4.62 3.36
C THR A 100 -0.48 -5.02 4.84
N MET A 101 -0.74 -6.30 5.15
CA MET A 101 -0.69 -6.82 6.53
C MET A 101 0.73 -6.89 7.11
N ARG A 102 1.77 -6.75 6.28
CA ARG A 102 3.15 -6.81 6.73
C ARG A 102 3.52 -5.51 7.46
N LYS A 103 3.79 -5.59 8.76
CA LYS A 103 4.15 -4.46 9.65
C LYS A 103 5.26 -3.55 9.11
N SER A 104 6.20 -4.12 8.35
CA SER A 104 7.27 -3.40 7.64
C SER A 104 6.76 -2.33 6.65
N MET A 105 5.59 -2.54 6.05
CA MET A 105 5.00 -1.65 5.02
C MET A 105 4.27 -0.46 5.65
N ILE A 106 3.66 -0.70 6.82
CA ILE A 106 2.97 0.32 7.61
C ILE A 106 3.98 1.37 8.12
N GLN A 107 5.16 0.93 8.55
CA GLN A 107 6.22 1.83 9.02
C GLN A 107 6.84 2.71 7.91
N MET A 108 6.77 2.29 6.65
CA MET A 108 7.27 3.07 5.51
C MET A 108 6.22 4.04 4.91
N GLY A 109 4.97 4.03 5.39
CA GLY A 109 3.92 4.91 4.89
C GLY A 109 3.41 4.58 3.48
N ILE A 110 3.76 3.41 2.93
CA ILE A 110 3.40 2.99 1.56
C ILE A 110 2.07 2.22 1.54
N ALA A 111 1.57 1.78 2.70
CA ALA A 111 0.30 1.07 2.82
C ALA A 111 -0.91 1.76 2.15
N PRO A 112 -1.09 3.10 2.23
CA PRO A 112 -2.22 3.77 1.57
C PRO A 112 -2.21 3.62 0.05
N ILE A 113 -1.04 3.73 -0.59
CA ILE A 113 -0.86 3.58 -2.04
C ILE A 113 -1.27 2.17 -2.46
N LEU A 114 -0.94 1.17 -1.64
CA LEU A 114 -1.32 -0.21 -1.93
C LEU A 114 -2.83 -0.43 -1.84
N TYR A 115 -3.51 0.15 -0.85
CA TYR A 115 -4.97 0.04 -0.76
C TYR A 115 -5.67 0.69 -1.96
N ILE A 116 -5.16 1.83 -2.44
CA ILE A 116 -5.70 2.51 -3.63
C ILE A 116 -5.60 1.60 -4.86
N LEU A 117 -4.43 1.02 -5.12
CA LEU A 117 -4.25 0.17 -6.29
C LEU A 117 -5.09 -1.12 -6.22
N ALA A 118 -5.21 -1.72 -5.03
CA ALA A 118 -6.08 -2.88 -4.82
C ALA A 118 -7.56 -2.53 -5.07
N SER A 119 -8.02 -1.37 -4.60
CA SER A 119 -9.39 -0.92 -4.81
C SER A 119 -9.72 -0.74 -6.29
N LEU A 120 -8.79 -0.14 -7.04
CA LEU A 120 -8.93 0.09 -8.47
C LEU A 120 -9.00 -1.24 -9.23
N MET A 121 -8.11 -2.17 -8.89
CA MET A 121 -8.13 -3.52 -9.48
C MET A 121 -9.42 -4.28 -9.17
N LEU A 122 -9.96 -4.15 -7.96
CA LEU A 122 -11.22 -4.80 -7.56
C LEU A 122 -12.41 -4.24 -8.35
N LEU A 123 -12.42 -2.92 -8.62
CA LEU A 123 -13.40 -2.29 -9.49
C LEU A 123 -13.28 -2.78 -10.94
N LEU A 124 -12.07 -2.79 -11.51
CA LEU A 124 -11.84 -3.29 -12.88
C LEU A 124 -12.27 -4.76 -13.03
N MET A 125 -11.96 -5.58 -12.02
CA MET A 125 -12.37 -6.98 -11.99
C MET A 125 -13.89 -7.11 -11.97
N SER A 126 -14.58 -6.30 -11.15
CA SER A 126 -16.04 -6.26 -11.07
C SER A 126 -16.65 -5.88 -12.42
N LEU A 127 -16.12 -4.86 -13.11
CA LEU A 127 -16.59 -4.45 -14.44
C LEU A 127 -16.40 -5.56 -15.47
N LYS A 128 -15.24 -6.23 -15.51
CA LYS A 128 -15.02 -7.33 -16.44
C LYS A 128 -15.94 -8.52 -16.18
N LEU A 129 -16.25 -8.79 -14.90
CA LEU A 129 -17.20 -9.82 -14.50
C LEU A 129 -18.61 -9.53 -15.05
N TRP A 130 -19.03 -8.26 -14.99
CA TRP A 130 -20.30 -7.84 -15.58
C TRP A 130 -20.32 -8.02 -17.11
N VAL A 131 -19.27 -7.56 -17.81
CA VAL A 131 -19.17 -7.67 -19.29
C VAL A 131 -19.17 -9.12 -19.77
N VAL A 132 -18.53 -10.03 -19.03
CA VAL A 132 -18.40 -11.45 -19.45
C VAL A 132 -19.66 -12.26 -19.16
N PHE A 133 -20.33 -12.01 -18.02
CA PHE A 133 -21.40 -12.89 -17.54
C PHE A 133 -22.81 -12.29 -17.70
N PHE A 134 -22.96 -10.96 -17.72
CA PHE A 134 -24.26 -10.28 -17.60
C PHE A 134 -24.43 -9.13 -18.59
N ASP A 135 -23.86 -9.27 -19.78
CA ASP A 135 -23.97 -8.28 -20.86
C ASP A 135 -25.45 -7.96 -21.13
N GLY A 136 -25.84 -6.69 -20.96
CA GLY A 136 -27.21 -6.21 -21.17
C GLY A 136 -28.07 -5.91 -19.93
N HIS A 137 -27.65 -6.27 -18.71
CA HIS A 137 -28.40 -5.94 -17.47
C HIS A 137 -27.77 -4.77 -16.71
N THR A 138 -28.14 -3.54 -17.08
CA THR A 138 -27.68 -2.29 -16.45
C THR A 138 -27.94 -2.23 -14.94
N MET A 139 -29.00 -2.87 -14.46
CA MET A 139 -29.32 -2.93 -13.03
C MET A 139 -28.26 -3.71 -12.22
N LEU A 140 -27.70 -4.79 -12.79
CA LEU A 140 -26.64 -5.57 -12.14
C LEU A 140 -25.32 -4.79 -12.09
N LEU A 141 -25.02 -3.99 -13.12
CA LEU A 141 -23.85 -3.11 -13.13
C LEU A 141 -23.93 -2.09 -11.97
N ILE A 142 -25.08 -1.45 -11.82
CA ILE A 142 -25.34 -0.47 -10.75
C ILE A 142 -25.21 -1.14 -9.38
N GLY A 143 -25.77 -2.34 -9.20
CA GLY A 143 -25.63 -3.11 -7.97
C GLY A 143 -24.17 -3.44 -7.63
N LEU A 144 -23.38 -3.86 -8.62
CA LEU A 144 -21.96 -4.16 -8.45
C LEU A 144 -21.15 -2.90 -8.08
N LEU A 145 -21.47 -1.76 -8.69
CA LEU A 145 -20.81 -0.49 -8.43
C LEU A 145 -21.14 0.05 -7.03
N MET A 146 -22.41 -0.09 -6.60
CA MET A 146 -22.85 0.16 -5.23
C MET A 146 -22.10 -0.70 -4.21
N LEU A 147 -21.95 -2.00 -4.47
CA LEU A 147 -21.21 -2.91 -3.60
C LEU A 147 -19.74 -2.50 -3.48
N ASN A 148 -19.09 -2.14 -4.60
CA ASN A 148 -17.72 -1.62 -4.61
C ASN A 148 -17.58 -0.34 -3.78
N CYS A 149 -18.49 0.63 -3.97
CA CYS A 149 -18.48 1.87 -3.20
C CYS A 149 -18.72 1.63 -1.70
N ALA A 150 -19.63 0.72 -1.34
CA ALA A 150 -19.90 0.34 0.05
C ALA A 150 -18.67 -0.33 0.70
N LEU A 151 -18.00 -1.24 -0.01
CA LEU A 151 -16.74 -1.83 0.42
C LEU A 151 -15.66 -0.77 0.63
N TRP A 152 -15.59 0.23 -0.26
CA TRP A 152 -14.64 1.33 -0.13
C TRP A 152 -14.92 2.20 1.09
N LEU A 153 -16.20 2.52 1.33
CA LEU A 153 -16.61 3.32 2.48
C LEU A 153 -16.36 2.57 3.80
N PHE A 154 -16.64 1.26 3.84
CA PHE A 154 -16.39 0.40 5.00
C PHE A 154 -14.88 0.27 5.31
N ALA A 155 -14.08 -0.06 4.30
CA ALA A 155 -12.64 -0.17 4.45
C ALA A 155 -11.99 1.19 4.77
N GLY A 156 -12.52 2.30 4.25
CA GLY A 156 -12.05 3.66 4.55
C GLY A 156 -12.26 4.02 6.02
N ARG A 157 -13.39 3.60 6.58
CA ARG A 157 -13.71 3.76 8.01
C ARG A 157 -12.85 2.87 8.91
N MET A 158 -12.65 1.61 8.54
CA MET A 158 -11.81 0.67 9.30
C MET A 158 -10.33 1.09 9.31
N LEU A 159 -9.81 1.54 8.16
CA LEU A 159 -8.40 1.88 7.98
C LEU A 159 -8.06 3.35 8.28
N LYS A 160 -9.05 4.15 8.72
CA LYS A 160 -8.94 5.62 8.95
C LYS A 160 -8.34 6.39 7.75
N LEU A 161 -8.58 5.90 6.53
CA LEU A 161 -8.10 6.54 5.30
C LEU A 161 -9.19 7.50 4.78
N GLN A 162 -9.00 8.80 5.01
CA GLN A 162 -9.98 9.83 4.63
C GLN A 162 -10.26 9.83 3.12
N TYR A 163 -9.22 9.71 2.28
CA TYR A 163 -9.34 9.68 0.82
C TYR A 163 -10.26 8.56 0.31
N PHE A 164 -10.25 7.41 0.98
CA PHE A 164 -11.04 6.26 0.57
C PHE A 164 -12.52 6.42 0.90
N THR A 165 -12.80 7.06 2.04
CA THR A 165 -14.16 7.40 2.47
C THR A 165 -14.76 8.47 1.56
N ILE A 166 -13.98 9.47 1.16
CA ILE A 166 -14.41 10.53 0.22
C ILE A 166 -14.70 9.93 -1.16
N SER A 167 -13.81 9.07 -1.69
CA SER A 167 -14.01 8.40 -2.98
C SER A 167 -15.25 7.51 -2.98
N GLY A 168 -15.43 6.68 -1.94
CA GLY A 168 -16.62 5.83 -1.80
C GLY A 168 -17.92 6.64 -1.69
N ALA A 169 -17.92 7.74 -0.92
CA ALA A 169 -19.09 8.62 -0.79
C ALA A 169 -19.39 9.36 -2.10
N ALA A 170 -18.38 9.87 -2.80
CA ALA A 170 -18.54 10.52 -4.10
C ALA A 170 -19.07 9.55 -5.16
N GLY A 171 -18.55 8.31 -5.18
CA GLY A 171 -19.05 7.25 -6.07
C GLY A 171 -20.51 6.91 -5.80
N LEU A 172 -20.89 6.77 -4.52
CA LEU A 172 -22.28 6.52 -4.13
C LEU A 172 -23.20 7.68 -4.55
N LEU A 173 -22.75 8.92 -4.36
CA LEU A 173 -23.49 10.13 -4.72
C LEU A 173 -23.70 10.21 -6.24
N LEU A 174 -22.67 9.93 -7.04
CA LEU A 174 -22.78 9.85 -8.50
C LEU A 174 -23.79 8.79 -8.95
N ILE A 175 -23.82 7.62 -8.31
CA ILE A 175 -24.79 6.56 -8.61
C ILE A 175 -26.21 7.02 -8.30
N ILE A 176 -26.42 7.68 -7.16
CA ILE A 176 -27.72 8.23 -6.77
C ILE A 176 -28.18 9.28 -7.79
N VAL A 177 -27.31 10.21 -8.19
CA VAL A 177 -27.63 11.22 -9.22
C VAL A 177 -27.97 10.55 -10.54
N PHE A 178 -27.21 9.54 -10.96
CA PHE A 178 -27.48 8.80 -12.19
C PHE A 178 -28.85 8.11 -12.16
N LEU A 179 -29.21 7.45 -11.04
CA LEU A 179 -30.53 6.84 -10.88
C LEU A 179 -31.66 7.87 -10.93
N LEU A 180 -31.44 9.07 -10.38
CA LEU A 180 -32.44 10.15 -10.34
C LEU A 180 -32.64 10.81 -11.72
N VAL A 181 -31.59 10.88 -12.55
CA VAL A 181 -31.67 11.40 -13.92
C VAL A 181 -32.24 10.36 -14.90
N SER A 182 -32.00 9.07 -14.63
CA SER A 182 -32.46 7.98 -15.50
C SER A 182 -33.93 7.57 -15.27
N PHE A 183 -34.57 8.08 -14.21
CA PHE A 183 -35.98 7.85 -13.87
C PHE A 183 -36.80 9.09 -14.22
#